data_AF-A0A535NRM4-F1
#
_entry.id   AF-A0A535NRM4-F1
#
_cell.length_a   1.000
_cell.length_b   1.000
_cell.length_c   1.000
_cell.angle_alpha   90.00
_cell.angle_beta   90.00
_cell.angle_gamma   90.00
#
_symmetry.space_group_name_H-M   'P 1'
#
loop_
_entity.id
_entity.type
_entity.pdbx_description
1 polymer ?
#
loop_
_entity_poly.entity_id
_entity_poly.type
_entity_poly.pdbx_seq_one_letter_code
_entity_poly.pdbx_strand_id
1 'polypeptide(L)'
;MPVTHGAPTITINHDHQFLVCDANATMVATAGVGFFARDTRFVSGYSLTINGRVPLLLDASPFDHFSARWEFTSPELPLAGTLNGAEHDVILEERAIGIRLDRTILEGIHEDYDLISYAAEPVRLILEVAIESDFADIFDVRRRRLVRRGDLQSSWHEKAAELRTTYANGTFKRDLVIMVERSGSHAEFANGRMQFVIALAPKESWHTCVEWLPVIDGHRARVLPCSAVHPRRPDMATGELPPVDIETSHPNLPSIWRQ
;
A
#
# COMPACT_ATOMS: atom_id res chain seq x y z
N MET A 1 1.47 -13.86 34.96
CA MET A 1 0.59 -12.98 34.15
C MET A 1 0.67 -13.50 32.72
N PRO A 2 -0.45 -13.83 32.05
CA PRO A 2 -0.39 -14.19 30.65
C PRO A 2 0.02 -12.96 29.84
N VAL A 3 1.11 -13.07 29.09
CA VAL A 3 1.56 -12.03 28.16
C VAL A 3 0.48 -11.95 27.08
N THR A 4 -0.32 -10.89 27.12
CA THR A 4 -1.31 -10.62 26.08
C THR A 4 -0.55 -9.99 24.92
N HIS A 5 -0.12 -10.79 23.95
CA HIS A 5 0.40 -10.25 22.71
C HIS A 5 -0.74 -9.55 21.97
N GLY A 6 -0.50 -8.33 21.50
CA GLY A 6 -1.44 -7.65 20.61
C GLY A 6 -1.65 -8.45 19.32
N ALA A 7 -2.68 -8.10 18.54
CA ALA A 7 -2.86 -8.68 17.22
C ALA A 7 -1.57 -8.51 16.39
N PRO A 8 -1.18 -9.52 15.58
CA PRO A 8 0.04 -9.44 14.80
C PRO A 8 -0.05 -8.28 13.80
N THR A 9 0.95 -7.40 13.84
CA THR A 9 1.08 -6.25 12.94
C THR A 9 2.33 -6.38 12.09
N ILE A 10 2.28 -5.84 10.88
CA ILE A 10 3.46 -5.64 10.03
C ILE A 10 3.85 -4.17 10.10
N THR A 11 5.15 -3.92 10.26
CA THR A 11 5.72 -2.57 10.29
C THR A 11 6.83 -2.46 9.25
N ILE A 12 6.77 -1.41 8.44
CA ILE A 12 7.87 -0.98 7.57
C ILE A 12 8.22 0.47 7.91
N ASN A 13 9.49 0.84 7.82
CA ASN A 13 9.96 2.18 8.13
C ASN A 13 11.15 2.59 7.25
N HIS A 14 11.32 3.91 7.10
CA HIS A 14 12.49 4.56 6.54
C HIS A 14 12.63 5.92 7.21
N ASP A 15 13.79 6.26 7.77
CA ASP A 15 14.04 7.51 8.51
C ASP A 15 12.96 7.91 9.53
N HIS A 16 12.13 8.90 9.19
CA HIS A 16 11.08 9.47 10.05
C HIS A 16 9.68 9.07 9.59
N GLN A 17 9.60 8.10 8.68
CA GLN A 17 8.39 7.56 8.11
C GLN A 17 8.23 6.12 8.55
N PHE A 18 7.03 5.75 8.94
CA PHE A 18 6.71 4.37 9.25
C PHE A 18 5.25 4.07 8.94
N LEU A 19 5.00 2.82 8.58
CA LEU A 19 3.67 2.29 8.36
C LEU A 19 3.48 1.08 9.25
N VAL A 20 2.38 1.07 9.98
CA VAL A 20 1.92 -0.10 10.75
C VAL A 20 0.58 -0.52 10.17
N CYS A 21 0.40 -1.81 9.91
CA CYS A 21 -0.87 -2.38 9.47
C CYS A 21 -1.10 -3.75 10.13
N ASP A 22 -2.33 -4.24 10.07
CA ASP A 22 -2.64 -5.62 10.48
C ASP A 22 -1.95 -6.62 9.54
N ALA A 23 -1.82 -7.87 9.98
CA ALA A 23 -1.15 -8.93 9.22
C ALA A 23 -1.67 -9.10 7.77
N ASN A 24 -2.93 -8.79 7.50
CA ASN A 24 -3.55 -8.85 6.17
C ASN A 24 -3.49 -7.50 5.40
N ALA A 25 -2.53 -6.63 5.73
CA ALA A 25 -2.33 -5.28 5.19
C ALA A 25 -3.44 -4.26 5.54
N THR A 26 -4.52 -4.67 6.19
CA THR A 26 -5.65 -3.79 6.55
C THR A 26 -5.21 -2.75 7.58
N MET A 27 -5.80 -1.56 7.49
CA MET A 27 -5.70 -0.54 8.52
C MET A 27 -7.11 -0.11 8.91
N VAL A 28 -7.38 -0.12 10.22
CA VAL A 28 -8.63 0.37 10.80
C VAL A 28 -8.33 1.68 11.52
N ALA A 29 -9.00 2.77 11.14
CA ALA A 29 -8.69 4.11 11.65
C ALA A 29 -8.72 4.26 13.18
N THR A 30 -9.52 3.43 13.86
CA THR A 30 -9.63 3.41 15.32
C THR A 30 -8.52 2.59 16.00
N ALA A 31 -7.80 1.76 15.26
CA ALA A 31 -6.59 1.11 15.71
C ALA A 31 -5.40 2.08 15.62
N GLY A 32 -4.39 1.88 16.47
CA GLY A 32 -3.16 2.70 16.48
C GLY A 32 -2.24 2.47 15.28
N VAL A 33 -2.80 2.01 14.16
CA VAL A 33 -2.15 1.67 12.89
C VAL A 33 -2.26 2.85 11.92
N GLY A 34 -1.55 2.79 10.80
CA GLY A 34 -1.53 3.84 9.80
C GLY A 34 -0.16 4.07 9.19
N PHE A 35 -0.14 4.95 8.20
CA PHE A 35 1.09 5.54 7.66
C PHE A 35 1.35 6.90 8.31
N PHE A 36 2.54 7.06 8.88
CA PHE A 36 2.95 8.25 9.61
C PHE A 36 4.21 8.84 8.98
N ALA A 37 4.24 10.17 8.91
CA ALA A 37 5.42 10.94 8.54
C ALA A 37 5.42 12.26 9.34
N ARG A 38 6.57 12.64 9.90
CA ARG A 38 6.73 13.90 10.69
C ARG A 38 5.60 14.06 11.74
N ASP A 39 5.44 13.03 12.57
CA ASP A 39 4.47 12.96 13.69
C ASP A 39 2.98 13.04 13.29
N THR A 40 2.66 13.01 12.00
CA THR A 40 1.29 13.07 11.47
C THR A 40 0.90 11.75 10.80
N ARG A 41 -0.29 11.24 11.10
CA ARG A 41 -0.89 10.07 10.43
C ARG A 41 -1.56 10.49 9.12
N PHE A 42 -0.94 10.19 7.99
CA PHE A 42 -1.49 10.53 6.66
C PHE A 42 -2.54 9.53 6.18
N VAL A 43 -2.35 8.24 6.46
CA VAL A 43 -3.33 7.18 6.15
C VAL A 43 -3.72 6.51 7.45
N SER A 44 -5.01 6.53 7.75
CA SER A 44 -5.61 5.93 8.95
C SER A 44 -6.36 4.63 8.63
N GLY A 45 -6.89 4.51 7.41
CA GLY A 45 -7.64 3.33 6.97
C GLY A 45 -7.14 2.81 5.62
N TYR A 46 -7.15 1.49 5.47
CA TYR A 46 -6.78 0.81 4.24
C TYR A 46 -7.51 -0.54 4.14
N SER A 47 -8.12 -0.83 2.99
CA SER A 47 -8.71 -2.14 2.72
C SER A 47 -8.62 -2.50 1.25
N LEU A 48 -8.41 -3.78 0.96
CA LEU A 48 -8.39 -4.36 -0.37
C LEU A 48 -9.59 -5.30 -0.55
N THR A 49 -10.35 -5.13 -1.63
CA THR A 49 -11.42 -6.05 -2.02
C THR A 49 -11.33 -6.44 -3.48
N ILE A 50 -11.83 -7.63 -3.81
CA ILE A 50 -12.02 -8.11 -5.17
C ILE A 50 -13.48 -8.53 -5.34
N ASN A 51 -14.21 -7.93 -6.29
CA ASN A 51 -15.66 -8.02 -6.44
C ASN A 51 -16.40 -7.82 -5.10
N GLY A 52 -15.98 -6.83 -4.30
CA GLY A 52 -16.58 -6.53 -2.99
C GLY A 52 -16.30 -7.55 -1.87
N ARG A 53 -15.46 -8.58 -2.11
CA ARG A 53 -15.04 -9.56 -1.11
C ARG A 53 -13.60 -9.33 -0.67
N VAL A 54 -13.31 -9.59 0.60
CA VAL A 54 -11.94 -9.52 1.12
C VAL A 54 -11.14 -10.74 0.61
N PRO A 55 -9.97 -10.55 -0.02
CA PRO A 55 -9.09 -11.65 -0.41
C PRO A 55 -8.65 -12.51 0.78
N LEU A 56 -8.41 -13.79 0.52
CA LEU A 56 -7.93 -14.73 1.51
C LEU A 56 -6.40 -14.64 1.60
N LEU A 57 -5.87 -14.30 2.77
CA LEU A 57 -4.42 -14.21 2.99
C LEU A 57 -3.80 -15.60 2.99
N LEU A 58 -2.79 -15.81 2.14
CA LEU A 58 -1.97 -17.02 2.11
C LEU A 58 -0.68 -16.83 2.89
N ASP A 59 0.00 -15.71 2.68
CA ASP A 59 1.24 -15.38 3.37
C ASP A 59 1.44 -13.86 3.48
N ALA A 60 2.13 -13.43 4.53
CA ALA A 60 2.50 -12.04 4.76
C ALA A 60 3.86 -11.97 5.46
N SER A 61 4.82 -11.32 4.84
CA SER A 61 6.16 -11.19 5.42
C SER A 61 6.79 -9.84 5.11
N PRO A 62 7.39 -9.17 6.11
CA PRO A 62 8.44 -8.18 5.86
C PRO A 62 9.56 -8.84 5.05
N PHE A 63 10.05 -8.15 4.02
CA PHE A 63 11.21 -8.55 3.24
C PHE A 63 12.48 -7.86 3.77
N ASP A 64 12.35 -6.59 4.13
CA ASP A 64 13.35 -5.77 4.80
C ASP A 64 12.64 -4.76 5.71
N HIS A 65 13.37 -3.95 6.48
CA HIS A 65 12.79 -2.91 7.32
C HIS A 65 11.94 -1.90 6.51
N PHE A 66 12.25 -1.68 5.23
CA PHE A 66 11.53 -0.75 4.36
C PHE A 66 10.52 -1.43 3.40
N SER A 67 10.33 -2.76 3.47
CA SER A 67 9.48 -3.47 2.50
C SER A 67 8.77 -4.69 3.06
N ALA A 68 7.58 -4.98 2.53
CA ALA A 68 6.81 -6.16 2.87
C ALA A 68 6.00 -6.66 1.67
N ARG A 69 5.72 -7.97 1.67
CA ARG A 69 4.93 -8.67 0.67
C ARG A 69 3.75 -9.38 1.32
N TRP A 70 2.62 -9.35 0.63
CA TRP A 70 1.45 -10.16 0.94
C TRP A 70 1.05 -10.96 -0.30
N GLU A 71 0.80 -12.24 -0.08
CA GLU A 71 0.25 -13.16 -1.07
C GLU A 71 -1.18 -13.51 -0.63
N PHE A 72 -2.14 -13.20 -1.48
CA PHE A 72 -3.55 -13.51 -1.28
C PHE A 72 -4.08 -14.35 -2.43
N THR A 73 -5.29 -14.87 -2.22
CA THR A 73 -6.08 -15.49 -3.27
C THR A 73 -7.55 -15.13 -3.17
N SER A 74 -8.30 -15.28 -4.25
CA SER A 74 -9.73 -14.97 -4.24
C SER A 74 -10.51 -15.95 -3.35
N PRO A 75 -11.50 -15.47 -2.55
CA PRO A 75 -12.59 -16.32 -2.09
C PRO A 75 -13.47 -16.74 -3.29
N GLU A 76 -14.59 -17.42 -3.04
CA GLU A 76 -15.63 -17.53 -4.06
C GLU A 76 -16.13 -16.13 -4.46
N LEU A 77 -16.14 -15.83 -5.76
CA LEU A 77 -16.53 -14.52 -6.27
C LEU A 77 -17.79 -14.61 -7.13
N PRO A 78 -18.80 -13.77 -6.86
CA PRO A 78 -19.87 -13.57 -7.82
C PRO A 78 -19.32 -12.80 -9.02
N LEU A 79 -19.48 -13.36 -10.21
CA LEU A 79 -19.19 -12.70 -11.48
C LEU A 79 -20.50 -12.28 -12.13
N ALA A 80 -20.57 -11.04 -12.59
CA ALA A 80 -21.60 -10.65 -13.55
C ALA A 80 -21.26 -11.30 -14.89
N GLY A 81 -22.06 -12.28 -15.32
CA GLY A 81 -21.80 -13.05 -16.52
C GLY A 81 -23.06 -13.44 -17.28
N THR A 82 -22.89 -13.75 -18.56
CA THR A 82 -23.94 -14.33 -19.40
C THR A 82 -23.56 -15.76 -19.77
N LEU A 83 -24.34 -16.73 -19.31
CA LEU A 83 -24.28 -18.12 -19.78
C LEU A 83 -25.42 -18.32 -20.78
N ASN A 84 -25.10 -18.77 -21.99
CA ASN A 84 -26.08 -19.00 -23.07
C ASN A 84 -26.96 -17.77 -23.41
N GLY A 85 -26.43 -16.55 -23.26
CA GLY A 85 -27.16 -15.32 -23.58
C GLY A 85 -28.15 -14.83 -22.51
N ALA A 86 -28.19 -15.48 -21.34
CA ALA A 86 -28.94 -15.01 -20.18
C ALA A 86 -27.99 -14.65 -19.03
N GLU A 87 -28.27 -13.52 -18.35
CA GLU A 87 -27.55 -13.13 -17.14
C GLU A 87 -27.77 -14.20 -16.07
N HIS A 88 -26.67 -14.85 -15.67
CA HIS A 88 -26.65 -15.80 -14.57
C HIS A 88 -25.55 -15.37 -13.60
N ASP A 89 -25.80 -15.54 -12.30
CA ASP A 89 -24.75 -15.45 -11.30
C ASP A 89 -23.78 -16.62 -11.52
N VAL A 90 -22.66 -16.34 -12.19
CA VAL A 90 -21.55 -17.28 -12.31
C VAL A 90 -20.70 -17.11 -11.07
N ILE A 91 -20.50 -18.20 -10.32
CA ILE A 91 -19.59 -18.20 -9.18
C ILE A 91 -18.23 -18.64 -9.69
N LEU A 92 -17.24 -17.76 -9.54
CA LEU A 92 -15.84 -18.15 -9.65
C LEU A 92 -15.41 -18.84 -8.37
N GLU A 93 -14.85 -20.04 -8.49
CA GLU A 93 -14.41 -20.83 -7.35
C GLU A 93 -13.30 -20.10 -6.56
N GLU A 94 -13.20 -20.44 -5.27
CA GLU A 94 -12.08 -20.01 -4.42
C GLU A 94 -10.73 -20.39 -5.07
N ARG A 95 -9.68 -19.63 -4.78
CA ARG A 95 -8.32 -19.84 -5.30
C ARG A 95 -8.12 -19.63 -6.80
N ALA A 96 -9.14 -19.15 -7.51
CA ALA A 96 -9.03 -18.89 -8.94
C ALA A 96 -8.14 -17.70 -9.31
N ILE A 97 -7.96 -16.71 -8.43
CA ILE A 97 -7.13 -15.52 -8.67
C ILE A 97 -6.01 -15.46 -7.63
N GLY A 98 -4.76 -15.36 -8.09
CA GLY A 98 -3.63 -14.99 -7.24
C GLY A 98 -3.51 -13.47 -7.18
N ILE A 99 -3.26 -12.93 -5.98
CA ILE A 99 -3.12 -11.48 -5.77
C ILE A 99 -1.88 -11.26 -4.93
N ARG A 100 -0.92 -10.50 -5.43
CA ARG A 100 0.26 -10.08 -4.69
C ARG A 100 0.20 -8.58 -4.44
N LEU A 101 0.46 -8.18 -3.20
CA LEU A 101 0.69 -6.80 -2.82
C LEU A 101 2.12 -6.69 -2.31
N ASP A 102 2.93 -5.89 -2.98
CA ASP A 102 4.21 -5.44 -2.46
C ASP A 102 4.10 -4.00 -2.00
N ARG A 103 4.66 -3.71 -0.83
CA ARG A 103 4.71 -2.35 -0.30
C ARG A 103 6.12 -1.98 0.09
N THR A 104 6.56 -0.81 -0.35
CA THR A 104 7.82 -0.21 0.09
C THR A 104 7.61 1.18 0.69
N ILE A 105 8.53 1.59 1.56
CA ILE A 105 8.53 2.92 2.17
C ILE A 105 9.87 3.62 1.92
N LEU A 106 9.76 4.90 1.55
CA LEU A 106 10.85 5.88 1.49
C LEU A 106 10.37 7.16 2.19
N GLU A 107 10.18 8.26 1.44
CA GLU A 107 9.49 9.45 1.96
C GLU A 107 7.96 9.28 1.88
N GLY A 108 7.51 8.45 0.92
CA GLY A 108 6.13 8.01 0.73
C GLY A 108 6.04 6.48 0.68
N ILE A 109 4.88 5.97 0.26
CA ILE A 109 4.64 4.54 0.05
C ILE A 109 4.52 4.25 -1.43
N HIS A 110 5.17 3.20 -1.92
CA HIS A 110 4.87 2.60 -3.23
C HIS A 110 4.25 1.24 -3.02
N GLU A 111 3.15 0.98 -3.72
CA GLU A 111 2.49 -0.31 -3.77
C GLU A 111 2.51 -0.87 -5.19
N ASP A 112 2.87 -2.14 -5.32
CA ASP A 112 2.68 -2.92 -6.55
C ASP A 112 1.57 -3.95 -6.30
N TYR A 113 0.51 -3.90 -7.10
CA TYR A 113 -0.56 -4.89 -7.10
C TYR A 113 -0.44 -5.76 -8.34
N ASP A 114 -0.23 -7.06 -8.17
CA ASP A 114 -0.19 -8.02 -9.26
C ASP A 114 -1.33 -9.03 -9.11
N LEU A 115 -2.10 -9.23 -10.17
CA LEU A 115 -3.13 -10.24 -10.25
C LEU A 115 -2.76 -11.27 -11.32
N ILE A 116 -3.07 -12.54 -11.09
CA ILE A 116 -2.95 -13.60 -12.09
C ILE A 116 -4.18 -14.50 -12.06
N SER A 117 -4.71 -14.82 -13.24
CA SER A 117 -5.85 -15.72 -13.38
C SER A 117 -5.41 -17.18 -13.47
N TYR A 118 -5.95 -18.01 -12.59
CA TYR A 118 -5.88 -19.47 -12.66
C TYR A 118 -7.21 -20.10 -13.11
N ALA A 119 -8.21 -19.28 -13.42
CA ALA A 119 -9.50 -19.72 -13.95
C ALA A 119 -9.36 -20.43 -15.31
N ALA A 120 -10.29 -21.33 -15.61
CA ALA A 120 -10.32 -22.05 -16.89
C ALA A 120 -10.84 -21.18 -18.04
N GLU A 121 -11.68 -20.20 -17.74
CA GLU A 121 -12.32 -19.29 -18.70
C GLU A 121 -11.91 -17.83 -18.42
N PRO A 122 -12.02 -16.92 -19.41
CA PRO A 122 -11.80 -15.50 -19.17
C PRO A 122 -12.74 -14.93 -18.10
N VAL A 123 -12.18 -14.10 -17.21
CA VAL A 123 -12.91 -13.49 -16.10
C VAL A 123 -12.83 -11.97 -16.16
N ARG A 124 -13.89 -11.30 -15.68
CA ARG A 124 -13.91 -9.86 -15.46
C ARG A 124 -14.12 -9.58 -13.98
N LEU A 125 -13.20 -8.83 -13.39
CA LEU A 125 -13.07 -8.60 -11.96
C LEU A 125 -13.03 -7.09 -11.68
N ILE A 126 -13.35 -6.71 -10.45
CA ILE A 126 -13.20 -5.36 -9.93
C ILE A 126 -12.28 -5.46 -8.71
N LEU A 127 -11.07 -4.91 -8.81
CA LEU A 127 -10.21 -4.70 -7.66
C LEU A 127 -10.55 -3.33 -7.06
N GLU A 128 -10.73 -3.25 -5.75
CA GLU A 128 -11.02 -2.00 -5.06
C GLU A 128 -10.04 -1.77 -3.91
N VAL A 129 -9.44 -0.59 -3.89
CA VAL A 129 -8.53 -0.14 -2.84
C VAL A 129 -9.15 1.07 -2.15
N ALA A 130 -9.45 0.95 -0.86
CA ALA A 130 -9.87 2.09 -0.05
C ALA A 130 -8.69 2.61 0.75
N ILE A 131 -8.49 3.93 0.73
CA ILE A 131 -7.47 4.63 1.49
C ILE A 131 -8.13 5.81 2.19
N GLU A 132 -8.07 5.82 3.51
CA GLU A 132 -8.68 6.86 4.35
C GLU A 132 -7.60 7.70 5.04
N SER A 133 -7.81 9.01 5.13
CA SER A 133 -6.87 9.95 5.74
C SER A 133 -7.53 10.74 6.87
N ASP A 134 -6.77 11.00 7.94
CA ASP A 134 -7.25 11.82 9.06
C ASP A 134 -6.27 12.91 9.53
N PHE A 135 -5.00 12.83 9.15
CA PHE A 135 -3.96 13.80 9.51
C PHE A 135 -3.82 13.98 11.03
N ALA A 136 -4.08 12.92 11.80
CA ALA A 136 -4.02 12.95 13.25
C ALA A 136 -2.57 13.00 13.76
N ASP A 137 -2.35 13.75 14.84
CA ASP A 137 -1.07 13.74 15.56
C ASP A 137 -0.84 12.37 16.22
N ILE A 138 0.39 11.86 16.15
CA ILE A 138 0.77 10.54 16.71
C ILE A 138 0.46 10.41 18.21
N PHE A 139 0.57 11.49 18.99
CA PHE A 139 0.24 11.49 20.41
C PHE A 139 -1.27 11.36 20.65
N ASP A 140 -2.09 11.96 19.80
CA ASP A 140 -3.56 11.82 19.85
C ASP A 140 -3.98 10.38 19.47
N VAL A 141 -3.33 9.79 18.46
CA VAL A 141 -3.53 8.38 18.07
C VAL A 141 -3.16 7.45 19.23
N ARG A 142 -1.96 7.60 19.81
CA ARG A 142 -1.48 6.77 20.93
C ARG A 142 -2.36 6.88 22.17
N ARG A 143 -2.92 8.06 22.44
CA ARG A 143 -3.85 8.30 23.57
C ARG A 143 -5.28 7.89 23.25
N ARG A 144 -5.59 7.45 22.02
CA ARG A 144 -6.96 7.17 21.52
C ARG A 144 -7.89 8.37 21.70
N ARG A 145 -7.36 9.58 21.50
CA ARG A 145 -8.07 10.85 21.62
C ARG A 145 -8.07 11.56 20.28
N LEU A 146 -8.60 10.90 19.26
CA LEU A 146 -8.73 11.48 17.92
C LEU A 146 -9.69 12.67 17.98
N VAL A 147 -9.16 13.87 17.77
CA VAL A 147 -9.96 15.11 17.70
C VAL A 147 -9.77 15.70 16.32
N ARG A 148 -10.85 15.78 15.54
CA ARG A 148 -10.83 16.48 14.25
C ARG A 148 -10.90 17.98 14.49
N ARG A 149 -9.79 18.68 14.26
CA ARG A 149 -9.65 20.12 14.52
C ARG A 149 -9.69 20.99 13.27
N GLY A 150 -9.52 20.39 12.09
CA GLY A 150 -9.35 21.11 10.83
C GLY A 150 -10.25 20.60 9.71
N ASP A 151 -10.20 21.31 8.60
CA ASP A 151 -10.93 20.99 7.39
C ASP A 151 -10.18 19.94 6.58
N LEU A 152 -10.93 18.98 6.04
CA LEU A 152 -10.42 17.92 5.17
C LEU A 152 -11.20 17.98 3.86
N GLN A 153 -10.49 18.09 2.74
CA GLN A 153 -11.09 18.15 1.41
C GLN A 153 -10.36 17.16 0.49
N SER A 154 -11.11 16.38 -0.27
CA SER A 154 -10.57 15.41 -1.22
C SER A 154 -11.09 15.67 -2.63
N SER A 155 -10.23 15.54 -3.63
CA SER A 155 -10.56 15.73 -5.05
C SER A 155 -9.86 14.70 -5.91
N TRP A 156 -10.62 14.02 -6.76
CA TRP A 156 -10.10 13.11 -7.79
C TRP A 156 -9.85 13.85 -9.10
N HIS A 157 -8.65 13.70 -9.66
CA HIS A 157 -8.25 14.25 -10.94
C HIS A 157 -8.08 13.10 -11.96
N GLU A 158 -9.17 12.76 -12.63
CA GLU A 158 -9.27 11.60 -13.53
C GLU A 158 -8.14 11.50 -14.57
N LYS A 159 -7.82 12.60 -15.27
CA LYS A 159 -6.77 12.61 -16.31
C LYS A 159 -5.37 12.30 -15.78
N ALA A 160 -5.12 12.59 -14.51
CA ALA A 160 -3.84 12.34 -13.85
C ALA A 160 -3.87 11.08 -12.99
N ALA A 161 -5.02 10.39 -12.90
CA ALA A 161 -5.28 9.32 -11.95
C ALA A 161 -4.80 9.67 -10.52
N GLU A 162 -5.06 10.92 -10.11
CA GLU A 162 -4.55 11.50 -8.86
C GLU A 162 -5.69 11.81 -7.88
N LEU A 163 -5.70 11.19 -6.70
CA LEU A 163 -6.53 11.58 -5.58
C LEU A 163 -5.72 12.49 -4.65
N ARG A 164 -6.13 13.75 -4.52
CA ARG A 164 -5.53 14.68 -3.56
C ARG A 164 -6.45 14.89 -2.38
N THR A 165 -5.93 14.70 -1.17
CA THR A 165 -6.59 15.07 0.08
C THR A 165 -5.78 16.13 0.80
N THR A 166 -6.40 17.27 1.10
CA THR A 166 -5.80 18.41 1.81
C THR A 166 -6.40 18.52 3.20
N TYR A 167 -5.54 18.62 4.21
CA TYR A 167 -5.89 18.99 5.58
C TYR A 167 -5.37 20.38 5.92
N ALA A 168 -6.23 21.21 6.52
CA ALA A 168 -5.87 22.54 7.00
C ALA A 168 -6.44 22.82 8.39
N ASN A 169 -5.59 23.31 9.30
CA ASN A 169 -5.96 23.76 10.64
C ASN A 169 -5.11 24.99 11.01
N GLY A 170 -5.67 26.19 10.83
CA GLY A 170 -4.92 27.43 10.98
C GLY A 170 -3.74 27.49 10.00
N THR A 171 -2.52 27.61 10.52
CA THR A 171 -1.29 27.62 9.71
C THR A 171 -0.77 26.21 9.39
N PHE A 172 -1.29 25.17 10.04
CA PHE A 172 -0.89 23.80 9.78
C PHE A 172 -1.60 23.27 8.54
N LYS A 173 -0.83 22.89 7.52
CA LYS A 173 -1.33 22.31 6.27
C LYS A 173 -0.54 21.07 5.88
N ARG A 174 -1.25 20.04 5.46
CA ARG A 174 -0.68 18.80 4.90
C ARG A 174 -1.53 18.36 3.72
N ASP A 175 -0.90 17.79 2.71
CA ASP A 175 -1.63 17.07 1.66
C ASP A 175 -1.18 15.61 1.63
N LEU A 176 -2.09 14.72 1.23
CA LEU A 176 -1.76 13.39 0.75
C LEU A 176 -2.18 13.34 -0.72
N VAL A 177 -1.23 12.99 -1.59
CA VAL A 177 -1.48 12.75 -3.00
C VAL A 177 -1.34 11.24 -3.24
N ILE A 178 -2.40 10.62 -3.73
CA ILE A 178 -2.37 9.21 -4.16
C ILE A 178 -2.37 9.21 -5.68
N MET A 179 -1.37 8.58 -6.29
CA MET A 179 -1.26 8.45 -7.74
C MET A 179 -1.34 7.00 -8.17
N VAL A 180 -2.02 6.75 -9.29
CA VAL A 180 -2.00 5.44 -9.95
C VAL A 180 -1.07 5.52 -11.15
N GLU A 181 -0.08 4.64 -11.18
CA GLU A 181 0.95 4.57 -12.22
C GLU A 181 1.01 3.16 -12.80
N ARG A 182 1.51 3.03 -14.04
CA ARG A 182 1.77 1.73 -14.70
C ARG A 182 0.60 0.73 -14.65
N SER A 183 -0.62 1.24 -14.70
CA SER A 183 -1.82 0.40 -14.57
C SER A 183 -2.19 -0.31 -15.87
N GLY A 184 -2.51 -1.59 -15.78
CA GLY A 184 -3.08 -2.38 -16.86
C GLY A 184 -4.55 -2.05 -17.18
N SER A 185 -5.21 -1.23 -16.34
CA SER A 185 -6.59 -0.76 -16.57
C SER A 185 -6.78 0.68 -16.08
N HIS A 186 -7.82 1.37 -16.58
CA HIS A 186 -8.17 2.68 -16.07
C HIS A 186 -8.57 2.62 -14.59
N ALA A 187 -8.11 3.60 -13.80
CA ALA A 187 -8.51 3.75 -12.41
C ALA A 187 -9.67 4.72 -12.30
N GLU A 188 -10.71 4.34 -11.57
CA GLU A 188 -11.83 5.21 -11.24
C GLU A 188 -11.86 5.43 -9.73
N PHE A 189 -12.34 6.60 -9.29
CA PHE A 189 -12.54 6.87 -7.87
C PHE A 189 -14.02 7.13 -7.60
N ALA A 190 -14.64 6.22 -6.86
CA ALA A 190 -16.04 6.30 -6.50
C ALA A 190 -16.26 5.80 -5.06
N ASN A 191 -17.16 6.47 -4.33
CA ASN A 191 -17.56 6.06 -2.98
C ASN A 191 -16.38 5.83 -2.01
N GLY A 192 -15.30 6.62 -2.14
CA GLY A 192 -14.12 6.53 -1.28
C GLY A 192 -13.14 5.40 -1.64
N ARG A 193 -13.30 4.76 -2.81
CA ARG A 193 -12.45 3.65 -3.27
C ARG A 193 -11.90 3.94 -4.66
N MET A 194 -10.63 3.58 -4.86
CA MET A 194 -10.08 3.40 -6.21
C MET A 194 -10.53 2.05 -6.74
N GLN A 195 -11.07 2.02 -7.95
CA GLN A 195 -11.62 0.83 -8.59
C GLN A 195 -10.89 0.58 -9.91
N PHE A 196 -10.57 -0.69 -10.14
CA PHE A 196 -9.94 -1.17 -11.36
C PHE A 196 -10.80 -2.28 -11.94
N VAL A 197 -11.33 -2.04 -13.13
CA VAL A 197 -12.04 -3.06 -13.91
C VAL A 197 -11.02 -3.84 -14.72
N ILE A 198 -10.89 -5.13 -14.44
CA ILE A 198 -9.83 -5.99 -14.96
C ILE A 198 -10.46 -7.13 -15.75
N ALA A 199 -9.97 -7.39 -16.97
CA ALA A 199 -10.29 -8.58 -17.74
C ALA A 199 -9.04 -9.45 -17.85
N LEU A 200 -9.15 -10.74 -17.51
CA LEU A 200 -8.04 -11.69 -17.56
C LEU A 200 -8.48 -12.96 -18.28
N ALA A 201 -7.74 -13.33 -19.33
CA ALA A 201 -7.76 -14.67 -19.88
C ALA A 201 -7.08 -15.68 -18.91
N PRO A 202 -7.27 -17.00 -19.12
CA PRO A 202 -6.54 -18.00 -18.35
C PRO A 202 -5.03 -17.77 -18.39
N LYS A 203 -4.39 -17.76 -17.20
CA LYS A 203 -2.95 -17.51 -17.00
C LYS A 203 -2.47 -16.09 -17.34
N GLU A 204 -3.36 -15.17 -17.70
CA GLU A 204 -3.01 -13.78 -17.88
C GLU A 204 -2.77 -13.10 -16.53
N SER A 205 -1.88 -12.10 -16.55
CA SER A 205 -1.57 -11.26 -15.40
C SER A 205 -1.93 -9.81 -15.65
N TRP A 206 -2.26 -9.09 -14.57
CA TRP A 206 -2.50 -7.65 -14.57
C TRP A 206 -1.69 -7.00 -13.46
N HIS A 207 -1.32 -5.73 -13.66
CA HIS A 207 -0.49 -4.97 -12.72
C HIS A 207 -0.96 -3.52 -12.59
N THR A 208 -0.79 -2.92 -11.41
CA THR A 208 -0.77 -1.46 -11.22
C THR A 208 0.14 -1.06 -10.07
N CYS A 209 0.70 0.16 -10.17
CA CYS A 209 1.32 0.83 -9.03
C CYS A 209 0.34 1.83 -8.38
N VAL A 210 0.37 1.93 -7.05
CA VAL A 210 -0.29 3.00 -6.31
C VAL A 210 0.72 3.65 -5.37
N GLU A 211 0.91 4.96 -5.51
CA GLU A 211 1.86 5.73 -4.72
C GLU A 211 1.14 6.61 -3.70
N TRP A 212 1.57 6.60 -2.44
CA TRP A 212 1.04 7.51 -1.40
C TRP A 212 2.11 8.55 -1.09
N LEU A 213 1.84 9.79 -1.48
CA LEU A 213 2.81 10.87 -1.49
C LEU A 213 2.37 11.99 -0.53
N PRO A 214 2.81 11.95 0.74
CA PRO A 214 2.70 13.10 1.62
C PRO A 214 3.30 14.34 0.99
N VAL A 215 2.61 15.47 1.12
CA VAL A 215 3.15 16.79 0.82
C VAL A 215 3.28 17.55 2.13
N ILE A 216 4.53 17.83 2.50
CA ILE A 216 4.89 18.50 3.74
C ILE A 216 5.65 19.76 3.38
N ASP A 217 5.13 20.92 3.80
CA ASP A 217 5.74 22.23 3.58
C ASP A 217 6.11 22.46 2.10
N GLY A 218 5.20 22.07 1.19
CA GLY A 218 5.35 22.18 -0.26
C GLY A 218 6.17 21.08 -0.94
N HIS A 219 6.81 20.20 -0.18
CA HIS A 219 7.63 19.12 -0.71
C HIS A 219 6.80 17.84 -0.85
N ARG A 220 6.62 17.39 -2.09
CA ARG A 220 5.99 16.09 -2.40
C ARG A 220 7.01 14.98 -2.16
N ALA A 221 6.61 13.96 -1.40
CA ALA A 221 7.43 12.80 -1.12
C ALA A 221 7.86 12.06 -2.38
N ARG A 222 9.03 11.41 -2.31
CA ARG A 222 9.51 10.43 -3.28
C ARG A 222 9.28 9.00 -2.80
N VAL A 223 9.14 8.10 -3.76
CA VAL A 223 8.99 6.68 -3.52
C VAL A 223 10.05 5.87 -4.27
N LEU A 224 10.20 4.60 -3.91
CA LEU A 224 11.00 3.65 -4.68
C LEU A 224 10.29 3.28 -5.99
N PRO A 225 11.03 2.86 -7.03
CA PRO A 225 10.41 2.48 -8.29
C PRO A 225 9.59 1.19 -8.18
N CYS A 226 8.70 0.98 -9.15
CA CYS A 226 7.97 -0.27 -9.36
C CYS A 226 8.88 -1.50 -9.31
N SER A 227 8.39 -2.58 -8.69
CA SER A 227 9.12 -3.83 -8.46
C SER A 227 10.35 -3.68 -7.56
N ALA A 228 10.40 -2.67 -6.68
CA ALA A 228 11.52 -2.51 -5.75
C ALA A 228 11.64 -3.67 -4.73
N VAL A 229 10.56 -4.41 -4.47
CA VAL A 229 10.57 -5.67 -3.70
C VAL A 229 11.00 -6.83 -4.61
N HIS A 230 12.17 -6.71 -5.22
CA HIS A 230 12.80 -7.86 -5.88
C HIS A 230 13.46 -8.76 -4.83
N PRO A 231 13.51 -10.09 -5.05
CA PRO A 231 14.34 -10.97 -4.23
C PRO A 231 15.74 -10.37 -4.22
N ARG A 232 16.38 -10.31 -3.04
CA ARG A 232 17.78 -9.86 -2.88
C ARG A 232 18.54 -10.30 -4.12
N ARG A 233 19.11 -9.33 -4.85
CA ARG A 233 20.05 -9.69 -5.91
C ARG A 233 21.01 -10.73 -5.32
N PRO A 234 21.35 -11.81 -6.06
CA PRO A 234 22.18 -12.87 -5.51
C PRO A 234 23.55 -12.37 -5.00
N ASP A 235 23.99 -11.18 -5.41
CA ASP A 235 25.16 -10.47 -4.86
C ASP A 235 24.99 -10.02 -3.39
N MET A 236 23.77 -9.78 -2.91
CA MET A 236 23.42 -9.41 -1.54
C MET A 236 22.86 -10.58 -0.72
N ALA A 237 22.69 -11.76 -1.32
CA ALA A 237 22.24 -12.96 -0.62
C ALA A 237 23.29 -13.51 0.38
N THR A 238 24.57 -13.15 0.20
CA THR A 238 25.67 -13.55 1.09
C THR A 238 25.71 -12.76 2.40
N GLY A 239 24.97 -11.66 2.50
CA GLY A 239 25.06 -10.74 3.65
C GLY A 239 26.34 -9.88 3.65
N GLU A 240 27.14 -9.94 2.59
CA GLU A 240 28.26 -9.03 2.40
C GLU A 240 27.76 -7.77 1.71
N LEU A 241 27.68 -6.67 2.48
CA LEU A 241 27.56 -5.35 1.87
C LEU A 241 28.83 -5.06 1.06
N PRO A 242 28.73 -4.44 -0.12
CA PRO A 242 29.93 -3.96 -0.81
C PRO A 242 30.67 -2.99 0.13
N PRO A 243 32.01 -2.97 0.10
CA PRO A 243 32.78 -2.06 0.93
C PRO A 243 32.30 -0.63 0.68
N VAL A 244 31.85 0.03 1.75
CA VAL A 244 31.41 1.42 1.72
C VAL A 244 32.62 2.29 2.04
N ASP A 245 32.89 3.28 1.22
CA ASP A 245 33.89 4.31 1.49
C ASP A 245 33.24 5.53 2.15
N ILE A 246 33.94 6.14 3.11
CA ILE A 246 33.52 7.40 3.72
C ILE A 246 34.21 8.56 3.00
N GLU A 247 33.42 9.41 2.35
CA GLU A 247 33.86 10.74 1.92
C GLU A 247 33.63 11.75 3.04
N THR A 248 34.70 12.38 3.49
CA THR A 248 34.65 13.36 4.57
C THR A 248 35.78 14.37 4.44
N SER A 249 35.52 15.61 4.88
CA SER A 249 36.53 16.65 5.01
C SER A 249 37.39 16.49 6.27
N HIS A 250 37.09 15.52 7.14
CA HIS A 250 37.80 15.31 8.39
C HIS A 250 39.09 14.48 8.17
N PRO A 251 40.28 15.01 8.49
CA PRO A 251 41.56 14.47 8.01
C PRO A 251 41.88 13.06 8.52
N ASN A 252 41.34 12.68 9.68
CA ASN A 252 41.66 11.41 10.34
C ASN A 252 40.55 10.35 10.25
N LEU A 253 39.35 10.69 9.78
CA LEU A 253 38.27 9.70 9.68
C LEU A 253 38.55 8.60 8.65
N PRO A 254 39.12 8.89 7.47
CA PRO A 254 39.38 7.86 6.46
C PRO A 254 40.39 6.79 6.89
N SER A 255 41.31 7.11 7.80
CA SER A 255 42.29 6.17 8.34
C SER A 255 41.72 5.32 9.48
N ILE A 256 40.82 5.89 10.29
CA ILE A 256 40.08 5.15 11.33
C ILE A 256 39.10 4.15 10.69
N TRP A 257 38.43 4.53 9.60
CA TRP A 257 37.47 3.66 8.90
C TRP A 257 38.12 2.44 8.22
N ARG A 258 39.41 2.52 7.88
CA ARG A 258 40.16 1.47 7.18
C ARG A 258 40.88 0.49 8.11
N GLN A 259 40.76 0.64 9.44
CA GLN A 259 41.25 -0.32 10.44
C GLN A 259 40.19 -1.38 10.75
#